data_AF-A0A1Y3VYD9-F1
#
_entry.id   AF-A0A1Y3VYD9-F1
#
_cell.length_a   1.000
_cell.length_b   1.000
_cell.length_c   1.000
_cell.angle_alpha   90.00
_cell.angle_beta   90.00
_cell.angle_gamma   90.00
#
_symmetry.space_group_name_H-M   'P 1'
#
loop_
_entity.id
_entity.type
_entity.pdbx_description
1 polymer ?
#
loop_
_entity_poly.entity_id
_entity_poly.type
_entity_poly.pdbx_seq_one_letter_code
_entity_poly.pdbx_strand_id
1 'polypeptide(L)'
;MMKRILLACISLFFLGCGNFLDINPESEVVNDDMFSTAEGVEDALYGVYMSMVKEDMYGGDMSVLIPELLGQNFVTDDGYLVYVSRLDNENSYARNMTKKMWPGSYLVISYLNNIIENLDQKSVKDFKYYDLYRGEALGLRATIHFDLLRLFAVHINSTDENAKAKAIPYVTKYTFKVTPFSSVEEVYEKIIADLKEAETCLVEDETLMPKIRKSGEKGFTGARELHFNLYAAQAMLARVYWMKGDLKNAKKYADKVIQSEKFQFVNQEDLPTFMKRRISLSETIWGLYTTNISSYLYDRQLLLNKMSLPTGWKDIYKTVGENEGSYDKRYYAWFVIKEYSGKSKDILSKIMDESNDASEYSGGAYFGFSMIRIPEMYYIMAEALLEEGDKEHARDYLDAVVSARGMVKFADRDTDKDITLDDIMNERRKELFGEGQWWFCLKRLNRDVYVHALDATLKGSDRIYTLPLPTDELDPR
;
A
#
# COMPACT_ATOMS: atom_id res chain seq x y z
N MET A 1 -64.54 -59.61 -38.45
CA MET A 1 -63.86 -60.90 -38.25
C MET A 1 -62.58 -60.66 -37.46
N MET A 2 -62.51 -61.16 -36.23
CA MET A 2 -61.32 -61.12 -35.36
C MET A 2 -60.74 -62.53 -35.25
N LYS A 3 -59.40 -62.66 -35.40
CA LYS A 3 -58.53 -63.78 -34.96
C LYS A 3 -57.08 -63.24 -35.03
N ARG A 4 -56.46 -62.88 -33.90
CA ARG A 4 -55.57 -63.66 -33.01
C ARG A 4 -54.22 -64.09 -33.64
N ILE A 5 -53.11 -63.70 -33.01
CA ILE A 5 -51.85 -64.41 -32.64
C ILE A 5 -50.88 -63.28 -32.15
N LEU A 6 -50.51 -63.09 -30.86
CA LEU A 6 -49.83 -63.88 -29.82
C LEU A 6 -48.28 -63.87 -29.90
N LEU A 7 -47.67 -63.25 -28.87
CA LEU A 7 -46.36 -63.49 -28.21
C LEU A 7 -45.02 -63.22 -28.95
N ALA A 8 -44.17 -62.37 -28.36
CA ALA A 8 -43.02 -62.81 -27.53
C ALA A 8 -42.21 -61.62 -26.96
N CYS A 9 -41.89 -61.70 -25.68
CA CYS A 9 -41.06 -60.77 -24.91
C CYS A 9 -39.58 -60.89 -25.28
N ILE A 10 -38.85 -59.77 -25.31
CA ILE A 10 -37.42 -59.72 -24.96
C ILE A 10 -37.20 -58.55 -24.00
N SER A 11 -36.89 -58.92 -22.77
CA SER A 11 -36.38 -58.12 -21.67
C SER A 11 -34.99 -57.57 -22.00
N LEU A 12 -34.83 -56.24 -21.90
CA LEU A 12 -33.53 -55.56 -21.95
C LEU A 12 -33.27 -54.84 -20.62
N PHE A 13 -32.51 -55.55 -19.79
CA PHE A 13 -31.49 -55.09 -18.86
C PHE A 13 -31.62 -53.67 -18.26
N PHE A 14 -32.06 -53.65 -17.00
CA PHE A 14 -31.49 -52.76 -16.00
C PHE A 14 -30.01 -53.15 -15.78
N LEU A 15 -29.10 -52.42 -16.42
CA LEU A 15 -27.74 -52.29 -15.94
C LEU A 15 -27.62 -50.88 -15.36
N GLY A 16 -27.67 -50.81 -14.02
CA GLY A 16 -27.23 -49.65 -13.30
C GLY A 16 -25.73 -49.46 -13.53
N CYS A 17 -25.37 -48.33 -14.13
CA CYS A 17 -24.04 -47.77 -13.95
C CYS A 17 -24.05 -47.00 -12.64
N GLY A 18 -23.48 -47.60 -11.60
CA GLY A 18 -22.84 -46.84 -10.54
C GLY A 18 -21.65 -46.05 -11.11
N ASN A 19 -21.35 -44.93 -10.45
CA ASN A 19 -20.28 -43.96 -10.75
C ASN A 19 -20.57 -42.93 -11.86
N PHE A 20 -21.76 -42.32 -11.81
CA PHE A 20 -21.98 -41.01 -12.40
C PHE A 20 -22.37 -40.05 -11.28
N LEU A 21 -21.35 -39.47 -10.62
CA LEU A 21 -21.34 -38.25 -9.81
C LEU A 21 -20.11 -38.30 -8.87
N ASP A 22 -18.93 -38.11 -9.45
CA ASP A 22 -17.78 -37.49 -8.77
C ASP A 22 -16.95 -36.83 -9.88
N ILE A 23 -17.52 -35.76 -10.44
CA ILE A 23 -16.73 -34.79 -11.20
C ILE A 23 -16.20 -33.84 -10.13
N ASN A 24 -15.10 -34.22 -9.47
CA ASN A 24 -14.27 -33.24 -8.80
C ASN A 24 -13.71 -32.35 -9.92
N PRO A 25 -14.05 -31.06 -10.00
CA PRO A 25 -13.52 -30.20 -11.05
C PRO A 25 -11.99 -30.21 -10.91
N GLU A 26 -11.27 -30.41 -12.03
CA GLU A 26 -9.81 -30.54 -12.03
C GLU A 26 -9.12 -29.38 -11.28
N SER A 27 -9.75 -28.20 -11.23
CA SER A 27 -9.29 -27.04 -10.46
C SER A 27 -9.33 -27.23 -8.94
N GLU A 28 -10.35 -27.93 -8.39
CA GLU A 28 -10.43 -28.23 -6.95
C GLU A 28 -9.36 -29.26 -6.57
N VAL A 29 -9.14 -30.28 -7.40
CA VAL A 29 -8.07 -31.28 -7.17
C VAL A 29 -6.69 -30.63 -7.17
N VAL A 30 -6.42 -29.75 -8.15
CA VAL A 30 -5.15 -28.99 -8.21
C VAL A 30 -4.99 -28.07 -7.00
N ASN A 31 -6.08 -27.48 -6.49
CA ASN A 31 -6.05 -26.64 -5.30
C ASN A 31 -5.73 -27.46 -4.04
N ASP A 32 -6.43 -28.58 -3.84
CA ASP A 32 -6.24 -29.47 -2.69
C ASP A 32 -4.81 -30.04 -2.67
N ASP A 33 -4.29 -30.43 -3.83
CA ASP A 33 -2.92 -30.91 -3.98
C ASP A 33 -1.90 -29.81 -3.65
N MET A 34 -2.11 -28.57 -4.12
CA MET A 34 -1.22 -27.44 -3.84
C MET A 34 -1.13 -27.13 -2.35
N PHE A 35 -2.28 -27.05 -1.66
CA PHE A 35 -2.32 -26.73 -0.22
C PHE A 35 -2.11 -27.94 0.70
N SER A 36 -1.72 -29.09 0.14
CA SER A 36 -1.34 -30.26 0.93
C SER A 36 0.05 -30.14 1.58
N THR A 37 0.91 -29.26 1.08
CA THR A 37 2.31 -29.08 1.53
C THR A 37 2.60 -27.64 1.96
N ALA A 38 3.65 -27.46 2.77
CA ALA A 38 4.09 -26.12 3.18
C ALA A 38 4.62 -25.31 1.99
N GLU A 39 5.40 -25.95 1.12
CA GLU A 39 5.96 -25.35 -0.09
C GLU A 39 4.86 -24.82 -1.03
N GLY A 40 3.75 -25.54 -1.18
CA GLY A 40 2.64 -25.06 -2.00
C GLY A 40 1.90 -23.85 -1.40
N VAL A 41 1.83 -23.72 -0.07
CA VAL A 41 1.34 -22.50 0.59
C VAL A 41 2.28 -21.33 0.32
N GLU A 42 3.60 -21.55 0.42
CA GLU A 42 4.63 -20.55 0.15
C GLU A 42 4.57 -20.05 -1.30
N ASP A 43 4.48 -20.97 -2.27
CA ASP A 43 4.33 -20.65 -3.69
C ASP A 43 3.08 -19.81 -3.97
N ALA A 44 1.96 -20.14 -3.32
CA ALA A 44 0.73 -19.35 -3.43
C ALA A 44 0.92 -17.92 -2.88
N LEU A 45 1.60 -17.75 -1.73
CA LEU A 45 1.93 -16.44 -1.17
C LEU A 45 2.88 -15.65 -2.09
N TYR A 46 3.90 -16.28 -2.68
CA TYR A 46 4.77 -15.62 -3.66
C TYR A 46 3.97 -15.16 -4.89
N GLY A 47 3.02 -15.96 -5.36
CA GLY A 47 2.09 -15.59 -6.43
C GLY A 47 1.21 -14.37 -6.08
N VAL A 48 0.80 -14.24 -4.82
CA VAL A 48 0.12 -13.04 -4.30
C VAL A 48 1.03 -11.82 -4.41
N TYR A 49 2.27 -11.87 -3.91
CA TYR A 49 3.21 -10.75 -4.00
C TYR A 49 3.49 -10.34 -5.44
N MET A 50 3.70 -11.32 -6.33
CA MET A 50 3.90 -11.06 -7.76
C MET A 50 2.69 -10.35 -8.40
N SER A 51 1.48 -10.68 -7.93
CA SER A 51 0.25 -10.04 -8.41
C SER A 51 0.07 -8.63 -7.85
N MET A 52 0.49 -8.38 -6.60
CA MET A 52 0.46 -7.08 -5.95
C MET A 52 1.35 -6.04 -6.63
N VAL A 53 2.49 -6.46 -7.20
CA VAL A 53 3.45 -5.56 -7.86
C VAL A 53 3.19 -5.36 -9.36
N LYS A 54 2.00 -5.73 -9.85
CA LYS A 54 1.54 -5.34 -11.18
C LYS A 54 1.36 -3.82 -11.27
N GLU A 55 1.48 -3.28 -12.48
CA GLU A 55 1.49 -1.84 -12.74
C GLU A 55 0.21 -1.15 -12.30
N ASP A 56 -0.92 -1.82 -12.46
CA ASP A 56 -2.25 -1.39 -12.08
C ASP A 56 -2.53 -1.56 -10.57
N MET A 57 -1.57 -2.07 -9.79
CA MET A 57 -1.63 -2.14 -8.34
C MET A 57 -0.41 -1.43 -7.73
N TYR A 58 0.29 -2.05 -6.79
CA TYR A 58 1.38 -1.42 -6.06
C TYR A 58 2.67 -1.32 -6.87
N GLY A 59 2.77 -1.96 -8.04
CA GLY A 59 3.88 -1.75 -8.97
C GLY A 59 3.84 -0.41 -9.71
N GLY A 60 2.79 0.39 -9.53
CA GLY A 60 2.63 1.66 -10.24
C GLY A 60 1.47 2.53 -9.78
N ASP A 61 0.29 2.31 -10.37
CA ASP A 61 -0.89 3.17 -10.29
C ASP A 61 -1.39 3.35 -8.86
N MET A 62 -1.65 2.25 -8.16
CA MET A 62 -2.33 2.28 -6.85
C MET A 62 -1.42 2.78 -5.72
N SER A 63 -0.10 2.51 -5.78
CA SER A 63 0.84 2.89 -4.73
C SER A 63 1.44 4.27 -4.90
N VAL A 64 1.79 4.67 -6.14
CA VAL A 64 2.61 5.86 -6.38
C VAL A 64 1.97 6.80 -7.39
N LEU A 65 1.75 6.36 -8.64
CA LEU A 65 1.42 7.28 -9.73
C LEU A 65 0.11 8.04 -9.47
N ILE A 66 -0.99 7.32 -9.18
CA ILE A 66 -2.28 7.98 -8.97
C ILE A 66 -2.28 8.81 -7.68
N PRO A 67 -1.86 8.30 -6.50
CA PRO A 67 -1.85 9.11 -5.28
C PRO A 67 -0.93 10.34 -5.36
N GLU A 68 0.20 10.28 -6.07
CA GLU A 68 1.10 11.44 -6.17
C GLU A 68 0.60 12.50 -7.18
N LEU A 69 -0.11 12.09 -8.24
CA LEU A 69 -0.84 13.02 -9.12
C LEU A 69 -1.99 13.70 -8.38
N LEU A 70 -2.79 12.92 -7.64
CA LEU A 70 -3.87 13.45 -6.80
C LEU A 70 -3.33 14.37 -5.70
N GLY A 71 -2.17 14.03 -5.13
CA GLY A 71 -1.47 14.81 -4.12
C GLY A 71 -0.73 16.05 -4.67
N GLN A 72 -0.71 16.23 -5.99
CA GLN A 72 -0.06 17.37 -6.67
C GLN A 72 1.46 17.44 -6.44
N ASN A 73 2.10 16.30 -6.12
CA ASN A 73 3.57 16.20 -6.08
C ASN A 73 4.13 15.98 -7.48
N PHE A 74 3.37 15.35 -8.37
CA PHE A 74 3.62 15.31 -9.80
C PHE A 74 2.41 15.87 -10.57
N VAL A 75 2.66 16.29 -11.79
CA VAL A 75 1.63 16.79 -12.72
C VAL A 75 1.78 16.14 -14.09
N THR A 76 0.70 16.17 -14.86
CA THR A 76 0.65 15.61 -16.21
C THR A 76 -0.45 16.28 -17.03
N ASP A 77 -0.18 16.45 -18.33
CA ASP A 77 -1.15 16.81 -19.36
C ASP A 77 -1.40 15.66 -20.36
N ASP A 78 -0.89 14.45 -20.06
CA ASP A 78 -0.95 13.28 -20.94
C ASP A 78 -2.27 12.50 -20.80
N GLY A 79 -2.87 12.19 -21.96
CA GLY A 79 -3.97 11.24 -22.08
C GLY A 79 -5.12 11.47 -21.09
N TYR A 80 -5.52 10.41 -20.39
CA TYR A 80 -6.58 10.49 -19.38
C TYR A 80 -6.07 10.95 -18.01
N LEU A 81 -4.74 10.90 -17.77
CA LEU A 81 -4.15 11.25 -16.48
C LEU A 81 -4.23 12.76 -16.21
N VAL A 82 -4.39 13.60 -17.24
CA VAL A 82 -4.66 15.04 -17.09
C VAL A 82 -5.89 15.31 -16.22
N TYR A 83 -6.93 14.48 -16.30
CA TYR A 83 -8.13 14.64 -15.47
C TYR A 83 -7.86 14.29 -14.02
N VAL A 84 -7.00 13.30 -13.76
CA VAL A 84 -6.51 12.95 -12.42
C VAL A 84 -5.70 14.11 -11.85
N SER A 85 -4.78 14.67 -12.63
CA SER A 85 -3.98 15.83 -12.22
C SER A 85 -4.83 17.08 -11.94
N ARG A 86 -6.01 17.19 -12.56
CA ARG A 86 -7.00 18.27 -12.33
C ARG A 86 -7.97 17.98 -11.18
N LEU A 87 -7.89 16.80 -10.55
CA LEU A 87 -8.85 16.30 -9.57
C LEU A 87 -10.29 16.20 -10.11
N ASP A 88 -10.44 16.05 -11.43
CA ASP A 88 -11.72 15.82 -12.09
C ASP A 88 -12.02 14.31 -12.18
N ASN A 89 -12.11 13.68 -11.01
CA ASN A 89 -12.22 12.22 -10.89
C ASN A 89 -13.49 11.65 -11.52
N GLU A 90 -14.57 12.43 -11.57
CA GLU A 90 -15.85 11.99 -12.15
C GLU A 90 -15.81 11.86 -13.67
N ASN A 91 -14.83 12.48 -14.32
CA ASN A 91 -14.64 12.44 -15.76
C ASN A 91 -14.61 10.99 -16.28
N SER A 92 -15.30 10.73 -17.38
CA SER A 92 -15.39 9.39 -17.95
C SER A 92 -14.03 8.80 -18.33
N TYR A 93 -13.06 9.65 -18.70
CA TYR A 93 -11.69 9.21 -19.00
C TYR A 93 -10.89 8.95 -17.71
N ALA A 94 -11.05 9.75 -16.66
CA ALA A 94 -10.39 9.53 -15.36
C ALA A 94 -10.77 8.16 -14.77
N ARG A 95 -12.03 7.73 -14.95
CA ARG A 95 -12.54 6.41 -14.53
C ARG A 95 -11.76 5.24 -15.13
N ASN A 96 -10.93 5.43 -16.15
CA ASN A 96 -10.09 4.36 -16.68
C ASN A 96 -9.08 3.83 -15.65
N MET A 97 -8.58 4.67 -14.73
CA MET A 97 -7.69 4.19 -13.65
C MET A 97 -8.40 3.20 -12.73
N THR A 98 -9.68 3.45 -12.46
CA THR A 98 -10.46 2.67 -11.48
C THR A 98 -10.85 1.31 -12.06
N LYS A 99 -11.05 1.22 -13.37
CA LYS A 99 -11.33 -0.02 -14.12
C LYS A 99 -10.21 -1.07 -14.05
N LYS A 100 -9.00 -0.71 -13.63
CA LYS A 100 -7.88 -1.66 -13.47
C LYS A 100 -7.56 -1.94 -12.00
N MET A 101 -7.37 -0.88 -11.21
CA MET A 101 -7.03 -0.99 -9.78
C MET A 101 -8.06 -1.82 -8.99
N TRP A 102 -9.35 -1.57 -9.23
CA TRP A 102 -10.44 -2.23 -8.51
C TRP A 102 -10.49 -3.75 -8.74
N PRO A 103 -10.65 -4.25 -9.99
CA PRO A 103 -10.67 -5.70 -10.21
C PRO A 103 -9.34 -6.37 -9.90
N GLY A 104 -8.19 -5.70 -10.15
CA GLY A 104 -6.87 -6.22 -9.76
C GLY A 104 -6.78 -6.48 -8.25
N SER A 105 -7.28 -5.54 -7.44
CA SER A 105 -7.31 -5.67 -5.98
C SER A 105 -8.18 -6.84 -5.51
N TYR A 106 -9.40 -6.97 -6.03
CA TYR A 106 -10.28 -8.08 -5.63
C TYR A 106 -9.81 -9.44 -6.16
N LEU A 107 -9.07 -9.48 -7.26
CA LEU A 107 -8.40 -10.70 -7.72
C LEU A 107 -7.32 -11.14 -6.72
N VAL A 108 -6.48 -10.23 -6.23
CA VAL A 108 -5.48 -10.58 -5.21
C VAL A 108 -6.14 -10.98 -3.89
N ILE A 109 -7.21 -10.28 -3.48
CA ILE A 109 -8.02 -10.67 -2.32
C ILE A 109 -8.59 -12.08 -2.47
N SER A 110 -9.01 -12.50 -3.67
CA SER A 110 -9.53 -13.86 -3.87
C SER A 110 -8.45 -14.92 -3.71
N TYR A 111 -7.22 -14.67 -4.17
CA TYR A 111 -6.08 -15.55 -3.92
C TYR A 111 -5.77 -15.67 -2.42
N LEU A 112 -5.77 -14.55 -1.70
CA LEU A 112 -5.58 -14.53 -0.25
C LEU A 112 -6.68 -15.29 0.49
N ASN A 113 -7.94 -15.14 0.09
CA ASN A 113 -9.05 -15.89 0.67
C ASN A 113 -8.91 -17.39 0.42
N ASN A 114 -8.47 -17.81 -0.77
CA ASN A 114 -8.21 -19.23 -1.06
C ASN A 114 -7.11 -19.80 -0.15
N ILE A 115 -6.02 -19.05 0.07
CA ILE A 115 -4.95 -19.46 1.01
C ILE A 115 -5.51 -19.60 2.43
N ILE A 116 -6.26 -18.60 2.92
CA ILE A 116 -6.82 -18.61 4.27
C ILE A 116 -7.80 -19.78 4.46
N GLU A 117 -8.72 -20.00 3.52
CA GLU A 117 -9.70 -21.09 3.61
C GLU A 117 -9.04 -22.48 3.63
N ASN A 118 -7.95 -22.66 2.89
CA ASN A 118 -7.17 -23.90 2.92
C ASN A 118 -6.37 -24.07 4.22
N LEU A 119 -5.81 -22.98 4.76
CA LEU A 119 -5.14 -23.00 6.06
C LEU A 119 -6.12 -23.26 7.22
N ASP A 120 -7.39 -22.88 7.10
CA ASP A 120 -8.42 -23.20 8.10
C ASP A 120 -8.67 -24.71 8.23
N GLN A 121 -8.26 -25.52 7.23
CA GLN A 121 -8.30 -26.98 7.27
C GLN A 121 -6.99 -27.62 7.78
N LYS A 122 -6.03 -26.79 8.18
CA LYS A 122 -4.67 -27.18 8.62
C LYS A 122 -4.38 -26.58 10.00
N SER A 123 -3.20 -26.87 10.54
CA SER A 123 -2.77 -26.40 11.85
C SER A 123 -1.25 -26.27 11.94
N VAL A 124 -0.77 -25.72 13.06
CA VAL A 124 0.65 -25.66 13.44
C VAL A 124 1.36 -27.03 13.50
N LYS A 125 0.61 -28.14 13.51
CA LYS A 125 1.18 -29.50 13.44
C LYS A 125 1.47 -29.93 12.01
N ASP A 126 0.77 -29.34 11.04
CA ASP A 126 0.86 -29.70 9.64
C ASP A 126 1.98 -28.92 8.97
N PHE A 127 2.09 -27.62 9.27
CA PHE A 127 3.09 -26.73 8.68
C PHE A 127 3.91 -25.99 9.73
N LYS A 128 5.23 -26.01 9.55
CA LYS A 128 6.19 -25.36 10.46
C LYS A 128 5.90 -23.87 10.64
N TYR A 129 5.57 -23.17 9.56
CA TYR A 129 5.32 -21.72 9.55
C TYR A 129 3.83 -21.39 9.40
N TYR A 130 2.93 -22.28 9.85
CA TYR A 130 1.48 -22.11 9.74
C TYR A 130 1.00 -20.71 10.15
N ASP A 131 1.40 -20.26 11.34
CA ASP A 131 0.97 -18.96 11.87
C ASP A 131 1.52 -17.81 11.00
N LEU A 132 2.76 -17.89 10.52
CA LEU A 132 3.30 -16.88 9.61
C LEU A 132 2.52 -16.82 8.30
N TYR A 133 2.21 -17.97 7.69
CA TYR A 133 1.40 -18.02 6.46
C TYR A 133 0.03 -17.37 6.67
N ARG A 134 -0.63 -17.71 7.78
CA ARG A 134 -1.96 -17.21 8.11
C ARG A 134 -1.94 -15.71 8.38
N GLY A 135 -1.02 -15.24 9.21
CA GLY A 135 -0.90 -13.84 9.58
C GLY A 135 -0.53 -12.95 8.39
N GLU A 136 0.38 -13.43 7.54
CA GLU A 136 0.78 -12.75 6.33
C GLU A 136 -0.40 -12.60 5.35
N ALA A 137 -1.16 -13.68 5.12
CA ALA A 137 -2.34 -13.63 4.24
C ALA A 137 -3.44 -12.68 4.77
N LEU A 138 -3.73 -12.72 6.07
CA LEU A 138 -4.70 -11.81 6.71
C LEU A 138 -4.26 -10.35 6.61
N GLY A 139 -2.99 -10.08 6.91
CA GLY A 139 -2.44 -8.73 6.90
C GLY A 139 -2.44 -8.10 5.50
N LEU A 140 -2.09 -8.89 4.48
CA LEU A 140 -2.19 -8.49 3.08
C LEU A 140 -3.65 -8.23 2.66
N ARG A 141 -4.59 -9.10 3.06
CA ARG A 141 -6.02 -8.92 2.76
C ARG A 141 -6.55 -7.63 3.35
N ALA A 142 -6.24 -7.36 4.61
CA ALA A 142 -6.65 -6.14 5.30
C ALA A 142 -6.03 -4.90 4.65
N THR A 143 -4.75 -4.97 4.27
CA THR A 143 -4.03 -3.88 3.60
C THR A 143 -4.67 -3.49 2.27
N ILE A 144 -5.00 -4.47 1.43
CA ILE A 144 -5.62 -4.21 0.12
C ILE A 144 -7.03 -3.63 0.29
N HIS A 145 -7.83 -4.17 1.22
CA HIS A 145 -9.14 -3.58 1.53
C HIS A 145 -9.03 -2.17 2.12
N PHE A 146 -8.01 -1.90 2.93
CA PHE A 146 -7.76 -0.55 3.45
C PHE A 146 -7.45 0.42 2.32
N ASP A 147 -6.59 0.06 1.37
CA ASP A 147 -6.27 0.91 0.23
C ASP A 147 -7.47 1.14 -0.68
N LEU A 148 -8.28 0.10 -0.92
CA LEU A 148 -9.57 0.24 -1.59
C LEU A 148 -10.50 1.22 -0.83
N LEU A 149 -10.61 1.11 0.49
CA LEU A 149 -11.45 2.00 1.30
C LEU A 149 -10.99 3.45 1.17
N ARG A 150 -9.69 3.74 1.37
CA ARG A 150 -9.18 5.12 1.34
C ARG A 150 -9.13 5.71 -0.06
N LEU A 151 -9.16 4.90 -1.13
CA LEU A 151 -9.27 5.39 -2.51
C LEU A 151 -10.73 5.63 -2.93
N PHE A 152 -11.63 4.69 -2.66
CA PHE A 152 -12.95 4.62 -3.31
C PHE A 152 -14.14 4.97 -2.41
N ALA A 153 -13.95 5.06 -1.10
CA ALA A 153 -15.00 5.48 -0.17
C ALA A 153 -14.75 6.89 0.36
N VAL A 154 -15.83 7.56 0.77
CA VAL A 154 -15.73 8.83 1.49
C VAL A 154 -15.04 8.64 2.85
N HIS A 155 -14.49 9.73 3.40
CA HIS A 155 -13.90 9.66 4.74
C HIS A 155 -14.97 9.37 5.80
N ILE A 156 -14.59 8.77 6.93
CA ILE A 156 -15.53 8.45 8.03
C ILE A 156 -16.23 9.69 8.61
N ASN A 157 -15.56 10.84 8.52
CA ASN A 157 -16.10 12.15 8.93
C ASN A 157 -16.92 12.85 7.83
N SER A 158 -17.20 12.19 6.71
CA SER A 158 -18.09 12.74 5.67
C SER A 158 -19.49 12.96 6.24
N THR A 159 -20.13 14.03 5.78
CA THR A 159 -21.54 14.36 6.07
C THR A 159 -22.53 13.61 5.16
N ASP A 160 -22.04 12.87 4.15
CA ASP A 160 -22.89 12.05 3.28
C ASP A 160 -23.08 10.66 3.89
N GLU A 161 -24.16 10.49 4.65
CA GLU A 161 -24.52 9.22 5.29
C GLU A 161 -24.80 8.09 4.28
N ASN A 162 -25.27 8.41 3.08
CA ASN A 162 -25.53 7.39 2.06
C ASN A 162 -24.23 6.85 1.46
N ALA A 163 -23.27 7.74 1.20
CA ALA A 163 -21.95 7.35 0.74
C ALA A 163 -21.20 6.53 1.82
N LYS A 164 -21.32 6.92 3.10
CA LYS A 164 -20.75 6.13 4.21
C LYS A 164 -21.36 4.74 4.33
N ALA A 165 -22.68 4.61 4.11
CA ALA A 165 -23.37 3.31 4.19
C ALA A 165 -22.99 2.33 3.06
N LYS A 166 -22.36 2.79 1.98
CA LYS A 166 -22.01 1.98 0.80
C LYS A 166 -20.57 2.25 0.36
N ALA A 167 -19.61 1.86 1.19
CA ALA A 167 -18.18 2.09 0.95
C ALA A 167 -17.61 1.11 -0.08
N ILE A 168 -17.30 -0.10 0.34
CA ILE A 168 -16.76 -1.18 -0.50
C ILE A 168 -17.27 -2.54 0.01
N PRO A 169 -17.31 -3.58 -0.84
CA PRO A 169 -17.40 -4.96 -0.38
C PRO A 169 -16.18 -5.37 0.44
N TYR A 170 -16.37 -5.95 1.62
CA TYR A 170 -15.28 -6.62 2.35
C TYR A 170 -15.37 -8.13 2.14
N VAL A 171 -14.55 -8.66 1.23
CA VAL A 171 -14.68 -10.04 0.74
C VAL A 171 -13.72 -10.96 1.51
N THR A 172 -14.27 -11.89 2.26
CA THR A 172 -13.51 -12.85 3.10
C THR A 172 -13.58 -14.29 2.62
N LYS A 173 -14.34 -14.56 1.55
CA LYS A 173 -14.56 -15.90 1.03
C LYS A 173 -14.15 -16.02 -0.43
N TYR A 174 -13.67 -17.19 -0.83
CA TYR A 174 -13.47 -17.55 -2.21
C TYR A 174 -14.80 -18.06 -2.81
N THR A 175 -15.59 -17.16 -3.38
CA THR A 175 -16.92 -17.50 -3.91
C THR A 175 -17.32 -16.63 -5.10
N PHE A 176 -18.14 -17.19 -5.99
CA PHE A 176 -18.78 -16.45 -7.08
C PHE A 176 -19.98 -15.59 -6.62
N LYS A 177 -20.38 -15.70 -5.33
CA LYS A 177 -21.48 -14.89 -4.79
C LYS A 177 -21.05 -13.43 -4.63
N VAL A 178 -21.89 -12.52 -5.13
CA VAL A 178 -21.71 -11.08 -4.96
C VAL A 178 -21.73 -10.75 -3.46
N THR A 179 -20.63 -10.18 -2.97
CA THR A 179 -20.56 -9.66 -1.60
C THR A 179 -21.18 -8.27 -1.58
N PRO A 180 -22.18 -8.00 -0.71
CA PRO A 180 -22.77 -6.67 -0.59
C PRO A 180 -21.74 -5.62 -0.16
N PHE A 181 -21.99 -4.37 -0.54
CA PHE A 181 -21.26 -3.23 0.00
C PHE A 181 -21.43 -3.17 1.52
N SER A 182 -20.33 -2.94 2.23
CA SER A 182 -20.32 -2.63 3.66
C SER A 182 -20.19 -1.11 3.85
N SER A 183 -20.59 -0.61 5.01
CA SER A 183 -20.36 0.77 5.41
C SER A 183 -18.87 1.06 5.69
N VAL A 184 -18.48 2.34 5.70
CA VAL A 184 -17.11 2.76 6.04
C VAL A 184 -16.69 2.20 7.40
N GLU A 185 -17.56 2.31 8.40
CA GLU A 185 -17.34 1.81 9.77
C GLU A 185 -17.14 0.29 9.79
N GLU A 186 -18.03 -0.48 9.16
CA GLU A 186 -17.91 -1.94 9.11
C GLU A 186 -16.64 -2.40 8.39
N VAL A 187 -16.23 -1.69 7.33
CA VAL A 187 -14.98 -1.99 6.62
C VAL A 187 -13.79 -1.74 7.54
N TYR A 188 -13.74 -0.61 8.24
CA TYR A 188 -12.69 -0.34 9.23
C TYR A 188 -12.63 -1.43 10.32
N GLU A 189 -13.78 -1.84 10.86
CA GLU A 189 -13.84 -2.88 11.89
C GLU A 189 -13.25 -4.21 11.40
N LYS A 190 -13.59 -4.62 10.17
CA LYS A 190 -13.07 -5.86 9.56
C LYS A 190 -11.57 -5.77 9.23
N ILE A 191 -11.10 -4.64 8.70
CA ILE A 191 -9.65 -4.39 8.47
C ILE A 191 -8.89 -4.52 9.79
N ILE A 192 -9.37 -3.86 10.85
CA ILE A 192 -8.73 -3.87 12.16
C ILE A 192 -8.75 -5.28 12.76
N ALA A 193 -9.83 -6.05 12.58
CA ALA A 193 -9.92 -7.43 13.05
C ALA A 193 -8.87 -8.33 12.36
N ASP A 194 -8.80 -8.31 11.03
CA ASP A 194 -7.81 -9.08 10.28
C ASP A 194 -6.37 -8.69 10.66
N LEU A 195 -6.07 -7.40 10.82
CA LEU A 195 -4.73 -6.95 11.22
C LEU A 195 -4.36 -7.34 12.65
N LYS A 196 -5.31 -7.37 13.58
CA LYS A 196 -5.06 -7.81 14.97
C LYS A 196 -4.83 -9.31 15.06
N GLU A 197 -5.55 -10.09 14.24
CA GLU A 197 -5.27 -11.51 14.12
C GLU A 197 -3.91 -11.74 13.47
N ALA A 198 -3.58 -11.01 12.40
CA ALA A 198 -2.25 -11.03 11.79
C ALA A 198 -1.14 -10.70 12.81
N GLU A 199 -1.30 -9.64 13.61
CA GLU A 199 -0.38 -9.30 14.71
C GLU A 199 -0.16 -10.48 15.67
N THR A 200 -1.21 -11.23 15.99
CA THR A 200 -1.12 -12.38 16.91
C THR A 200 -0.38 -13.56 16.27
N CYS A 201 -0.63 -13.82 14.99
CA CYS A 201 0.00 -14.90 14.24
C CYS A 201 1.49 -14.64 13.94
N LEU A 202 1.88 -13.37 13.78
CA LEU A 202 3.23 -13.00 13.30
C LEU A 202 4.28 -12.83 14.41
N VAL A 203 3.98 -13.21 15.67
CA VAL A 203 4.87 -12.99 16.83
C VAL A 203 6.28 -13.58 16.69
N GLU A 204 6.49 -14.59 15.84
CA GLU A 204 7.82 -15.15 15.57
C GLU A 204 8.78 -14.11 14.94
N ASP A 205 8.25 -13.08 14.27
CA ASP A 205 9.03 -11.98 13.69
C ASP A 205 9.81 -11.17 14.74
N GLU A 206 9.45 -11.24 16.03
CA GLU A 206 10.28 -10.67 17.11
C GLU A 206 11.69 -11.27 17.13
N THR A 207 11.79 -12.56 16.78
CA THR A 207 13.06 -13.29 16.67
C THR A 207 13.63 -13.24 15.25
N LEU A 208 12.77 -13.38 14.23
CA LEU A 208 13.22 -13.46 12.83
C LEU A 208 13.74 -12.13 12.30
N MET A 209 13.26 -10.99 12.81
CA MET A 209 13.71 -9.67 12.34
C MET A 209 14.80 -9.10 13.25
N PRO A 210 16.06 -9.02 12.80
CA PRO A 210 17.11 -8.32 13.52
C PRO A 210 17.01 -6.80 13.33
N LYS A 211 17.59 -6.04 14.27
CA LYS A 211 17.78 -4.58 14.16
C LYS A 211 18.66 -4.20 12.98
N ILE A 212 19.73 -4.98 12.75
CA ILE A 212 20.64 -4.80 11.61
C ILE A 212 20.35 -5.89 10.59
N ARG A 213 19.71 -5.50 9.48
CA ARG A 213 19.33 -6.41 8.38
C ARG A 213 20.44 -6.52 7.33
N LYS A 214 20.42 -7.61 6.56
CA LYS A 214 21.39 -7.92 5.51
C LYS A 214 20.68 -8.53 4.30
N SER A 215 21.19 -8.30 3.09
CA SER A 215 20.68 -8.96 1.89
C SER A 215 21.10 -10.44 1.78
N GLY A 216 20.41 -11.20 0.95
CA GLY A 216 20.79 -12.55 0.53
C GLY A 216 20.29 -13.66 1.44
N GLU A 217 19.35 -13.34 2.33
CA GLU A 217 18.65 -14.34 3.14
C GLU A 217 17.76 -15.22 2.25
N LYS A 218 17.53 -16.47 2.66
CA LYS A 218 16.87 -17.49 1.83
C LYS A 218 15.76 -18.20 2.60
N GLY A 219 14.83 -18.77 1.85
CA GLY A 219 13.66 -19.46 2.40
C GLY A 219 12.59 -18.47 2.86
N PHE A 220 11.43 -19.00 3.24
CA PHE A 220 10.25 -18.20 3.58
C PHE A 220 10.44 -17.20 4.73
N THR A 221 11.32 -17.52 5.68
CA THR A 221 11.62 -16.63 6.81
C THR A 221 12.80 -15.69 6.57
N GLY A 222 13.42 -15.72 5.39
CA GLY A 222 14.45 -14.76 5.00
C GLY A 222 13.82 -13.45 4.53
N ALA A 223 14.51 -12.32 4.71
CA ALA A 223 14.08 -11.01 4.21
C ALA A 223 12.64 -10.65 4.65
N ARG A 224 12.30 -10.85 5.93
CA ARG A 224 10.95 -10.61 6.46
C ARG A 224 10.42 -9.19 6.23
N GLU A 225 11.28 -8.21 5.94
CA GLU A 225 10.90 -6.87 5.50
C GLU A 225 10.25 -6.80 4.10
N LEU A 226 10.39 -7.86 3.28
CA LEU A 226 9.68 -8.05 2.01
C LEU A 226 8.40 -8.88 2.15
N HIS A 227 8.19 -9.44 3.33
CA HIS A 227 6.98 -10.17 3.70
C HIS A 227 6.14 -9.31 4.65
N PHE A 228 4.83 -9.52 4.66
CA PHE A 228 3.99 -8.90 5.68
C PHE A 228 4.32 -9.54 7.04
N ASN A 229 4.98 -8.75 7.89
CA ASN A 229 5.54 -9.18 9.17
C ASN A 229 4.80 -8.55 10.36
N LEU A 230 5.15 -8.94 11.58
CA LEU A 230 4.56 -8.40 12.82
C LEU A 230 4.54 -6.86 12.85
N TYR A 231 5.67 -6.25 12.53
CA TYR A 231 5.80 -4.80 12.58
C TYR A 231 5.05 -4.13 11.44
N ALA A 232 4.89 -4.81 10.30
CA ALA A 232 4.00 -4.38 9.22
C ALA A 232 2.54 -4.36 9.69
N ALA A 233 2.08 -5.40 10.41
CA ALA A 233 0.73 -5.44 10.98
C ALA A 233 0.50 -4.29 11.97
N GLN A 234 1.47 -4.06 12.86
CA GLN A 234 1.42 -2.96 13.83
C GLN A 234 1.46 -1.58 13.17
N ALA A 235 2.36 -1.37 12.21
CA ALA A 235 2.48 -0.10 11.51
C ALA A 235 1.25 0.17 10.63
N MET A 236 0.67 -0.86 10.01
CA MET A 236 -0.58 -0.74 9.27
C MET A 236 -1.75 -0.43 10.22
N LEU A 237 -1.83 -1.07 11.40
CA LEU A 237 -2.80 -0.69 12.43
C LEU A 237 -2.65 0.77 12.83
N ALA A 238 -1.43 1.26 13.03
CA ALA A 238 -1.17 2.67 13.32
C ALA A 238 -1.70 3.59 12.20
N ARG A 239 -1.41 3.27 10.93
CA ARG A 239 -1.90 4.03 9.77
C ARG A 239 -3.42 3.98 9.62
N VAL A 240 -4.04 2.81 9.80
CA VAL A 240 -5.50 2.61 9.74
C VAL A 240 -6.20 3.41 10.82
N TYR A 241 -5.74 3.32 12.07
CA TYR A 241 -6.31 4.09 13.17
C TYR A 241 -6.09 5.60 13.00
N TRP A 242 -4.92 6.00 12.52
CA TRP A 242 -4.62 7.40 12.19
C TRP A 242 -5.56 7.93 11.11
N MET A 243 -5.75 7.19 10.02
CA MET A 243 -6.68 7.55 8.94
C MET A 243 -8.13 7.60 9.43
N LYS A 244 -8.52 6.72 10.36
CA LYS A 244 -9.84 6.74 11.01
C LYS A 244 -10.04 7.91 11.97
N GLY A 245 -8.96 8.61 12.38
CA GLY A 245 -8.99 9.66 13.40
C GLY A 245 -8.93 9.15 14.84
N ASP A 246 -8.68 7.86 15.06
CA ASP A 246 -8.47 7.27 16.39
C ASP A 246 -6.99 7.40 16.78
N LEU A 247 -6.58 8.62 17.15
CA LEU A 247 -5.19 8.94 17.44
C LEU A 247 -4.65 8.19 18.67
N LYS A 248 -5.52 7.80 19.61
CA LYS A 248 -5.13 7.00 20.78
C LYS A 248 -4.62 5.61 20.37
N ASN A 249 -5.37 4.90 19.53
CA ASN A 249 -4.90 3.60 19.05
C ASN A 249 -3.78 3.75 18.01
N ALA A 250 -3.80 4.80 17.20
CA ALA A 250 -2.71 5.09 16.27
C ALA A 250 -1.37 5.25 17.01
N LYS A 251 -1.36 6.05 18.08
CA LYS A 251 -0.23 6.23 19.00
C LYS A 251 0.24 4.91 19.58
N LYS A 252 -0.68 4.11 20.14
CA LYS A 252 -0.36 2.80 20.74
C LYS A 252 0.41 1.90 19.78
N TYR A 253 -0.03 1.82 18.53
CA TYR A 253 0.58 0.95 17.54
C TYR A 253 1.86 1.53 16.93
N ALA A 254 1.94 2.85 16.74
CA ALA A 254 3.18 3.52 16.38
C ALA A 254 4.26 3.32 17.45
N ASP A 255 3.89 3.41 18.74
CA ASP A 255 4.80 3.17 19.87
C ASP A 255 5.37 1.75 19.83
N LYS A 256 4.53 0.73 19.66
CA LYS A 256 4.98 -0.68 19.56
C LYS A 256 6.11 -0.84 18.51
N VAL A 257 5.96 -0.23 17.35
CA VAL A 257 6.97 -0.31 16.28
C VAL A 257 8.23 0.48 16.64
N ILE A 258 8.08 1.69 17.17
CA ILE A 258 9.22 2.53 17.58
C ILE A 258 10.04 1.86 18.70
N GLN A 259 9.36 1.40 19.75
CA GLN A 259 9.98 0.77 20.94
C GLN A 259 10.51 -0.64 20.66
N SER A 260 10.15 -1.26 19.53
CA SER A 260 10.76 -2.52 19.11
C SER A 260 12.28 -2.40 18.84
N GLU A 261 12.73 -1.18 18.56
CA GLU A 261 14.08 -0.84 18.12
C GLU A 261 14.61 -1.63 16.91
N LYS A 262 13.73 -2.30 16.14
CA LYS A 262 14.11 -3.07 14.95
C LYS A 262 14.37 -2.19 13.73
N PHE A 263 14.02 -0.91 13.78
CA PHE A 263 14.12 0.04 12.68
C PHE A 263 14.90 1.26 13.11
N GLN A 264 15.66 1.82 12.18
CA GLN A 264 16.57 2.92 12.44
C GLN A 264 16.54 3.90 11.27
N PHE A 265 16.64 5.19 11.56
CA PHE A 265 16.86 6.17 10.50
C PHE A 265 18.15 5.85 9.75
N VAL A 266 18.09 6.00 8.43
CA VAL A 266 19.27 5.83 7.59
C VAL A 266 20.28 6.95 7.87
N ASN A 267 21.58 6.67 7.70
CA ASN A 267 22.59 7.71 7.78
C ASN A 267 22.37 8.76 6.68
N GLN A 268 22.69 10.01 6.99
CA GLN A 268 22.51 11.12 6.05
C GLN A 268 23.31 10.94 4.74
N GLU A 269 24.44 10.23 4.79
CA GLU A 269 25.29 9.93 3.63
C GLU A 269 24.63 8.94 2.65
N ASP A 270 23.75 8.08 3.16
CA ASP A 270 23.06 7.05 2.38
C ASP A 270 21.72 7.55 1.81
N LEU A 271 21.24 8.74 2.19
CA LEU A 271 20.00 9.34 1.69
C LEU A 271 19.88 9.35 0.14
N PRO A 272 20.95 9.51 -0.66
CA PRO A 272 20.84 9.48 -2.12
C PRO A 272 20.61 8.09 -2.72
N THR A 273 20.91 7.02 -1.99
CA THR A 273 20.95 5.64 -2.53
C THR A 273 20.04 4.65 -1.80
N PHE A 274 19.72 4.87 -0.53
CA PHE A 274 19.05 3.91 0.36
C PHE A 274 17.67 3.40 -0.09
N MET A 275 16.98 4.13 -0.96
CA MET A 275 15.68 3.73 -1.53
C MET A 275 15.66 3.71 -3.06
N LYS A 276 16.79 4.05 -3.70
CA LYS A 276 16.87 4.11 -5.15
C LYS A 276 16.77 2.69 -5.70
N ARG A 277 15.56 2.31 -6.17
CA ARG A 277 15.16 0.97 -6.65
C ARG A 277 15.23 -0.15 -5.63
N ARG A 278 15.36 0.19 -4.35
CA ARG A 278 15.56 -0.78 -3.28
C ARG A 278 14.71 -0.39 -2.09
N ILE A 279 14.45 -1.36 -1.24
CA ILE A 279 13.97 -1.06 0.10
C ILE A 279 15.14 -0.62 0.98
N SER A 280 14.85 0.18 1.99
CA SER A 280 15.83 0.53 3.01
C SER A 280 15.94 -0.59 4.05
N LEU A 281 17.12 -1.21 4.16
CA LEU A 281 17.37 -2.21 5.20
C LEU A 281 17.34 -1.66 6.63
N SER A 282 17.32 -0.33 6.84
CA SER A 282 17.21 0.26 8.18
C SER A 282 15.82 0.83 8.46
N GLU A 283 15.23 1.53 7.48
CA GLU A 283 13.98 2.26 7.68
C GLU A 283 12.73 1.51 7.24
N THR A 284 12.82 0.57 6.30
CA THR A 284 11.65 -0.16 5.79
C THR A 284 11.11 -1.11 6.84
N ILE A 285 9.85 -0.90 7.22
CA ILE A 285 9.08 -1.83 8.06
C ILE A 285 8.52 -2.95 7.18
N TRP A 286 7.98 -2.55 6.03
CA TRP A 286 7.49 -3.46 5.02
C TRP A 286 7.65 -2.86 3.63
N GLY A 287 8.11 -3.66 2.69
CA GLY A 287 8.25 -3.31 1.28
C GLY A 287 7.87 -4.48 0.38
N LEU A 288 7.84 -4.22 -0.92
CA LEU A 288 7.51 -5.20 -1.93
C LEU A 288 8.67 -5.37 -2.91
N TYR A 289 9.05 -6.61 -3.16
CA TYR A 289 10.07 -6.92 -4.15
C TYR A 289 9.56 -6.67 -5.56
N THR A 290 10.26 -5.84 -6.33
CA THR A 290 9.99 -5.63 -7.76
C THR A 290 11.19 -4.99 -8.44
N THR A 291 11.41 -5.35 -9.70
CA THR A 291 12.42 -4.72 -10.57
C THR A 291 11.83 -3.65 -11.48
N ASN A 292 10.50 -3.51 -11.50
CA ASN A 292 9.79 -2.81 -12.58
C ASN A 292 9.21 -1.45 -12.18
N ILE A 293 9.11 -1.13 -10.88
CA ILE A 293 8.50 0.14 -10.45
C ILE A 293 9.30 1.36 -10.95
N SER A 294 10.63 1.29 -10.92
CA SER A 294 11.46 2.38 -11.46
C SER A 294 11.29 2.53 -12.96
N SER A 295 11.34 1.45 -13.75
CA SER A 295 11.14 1.56 -15.19
C SER A 295 9.71 2.00 -15.54
N TYR A 296 8.72 1.63 -14.73
CA TYR A 296 7.37 2.17 -14.85
C TYR A 296 7.35 3.69 -14.72
N LEU A 297 7.90 4.22 -13.62
CA LEU A 297 7.86 5.66 -13.34
C LEU A 297 8.82 6.47 -14.22
N TYR A 298 10.05 6.00 -14.38
CA TYR A 298 11.11 6.69 -15.10
C TYR A 298 10.93 6.54 -16.63
N ASP A 299 10.96 5.32 -17.18
CA ASP A 299 10.96 5.14 -18.64
C ASP A 299 9.60 5.51 -19.23
N ARG A 300 8.51 5.06 -18.62
CA ARG A 300 7.18 5.21 -19.22
C ARG A 300 6.47 6.51 -18.88
N GLN A 301 6.81 7.16 -17.77
CA GLN A 301 6.19 8.44 -17.42
C GLN A 301 7.14 9.62 -17.65
N LEU A 302 8.29 9.64 -16.97
CA LEU A 302 9.18 10.81 -16.97
C LEU A 302 9.95 10.99 -18.29
N LEU A 303 10.59 9.94 -18.80
CA LEU A 303 11.41 9.98 -20.01
C LEU A 303 10.57 10.36 -21.23
N LEU A 304 9.36 9.82 -21.33
CA LEU A 304 8.38 10.12 -22.38
C LEU A 304 7.65 11.47 -22.22
N ASN A 305 8.03 12.29 -21.23
CA ASN A 305 7.39 13.59 -20.93
C ASN A 305 5.90 13.51 -20.55
N LYS A 306 5.43 12.37 -20.03
CA LYS A 306 4.05 12.25 -19.57
C LYS A 306 3.85 12.80 -18.18
N MET A 307 4.85 12.71 -17.32
CA MET A 307 4.79 13.18 -15.95
C MET A 307 5.99 14.08 -15.65
N SER A 308 5.77 15.14 -14.88
CA SER A 308 6.82 16.06 -14.42
C SER A 308 6.56 16.54 -13.00
N LEU A 309 7.60 17.10 -12.37
CA LEU A 309 7.45 17.84 -11.12
C LEU A 309 6.83 19.21 -11.41
N PRO A 310 5.88 19.69 -10.58
CA PRO A 310 5.22 20.97 -10.81
C PRO A 310 6.14 22.17 -10.57
N THR A 311 5.80 23.33 -11.14
CA THR A 311 6.46 24.60 -10.78
C THR A 311 6.37 24.83 -9.27
N GLY A 312 7.49 25.24 -8.65
CA GLY A 312 7.56 25.51 -7.21
C GLY A 312 7.70 24.25 -6.34
N TRP A 313 7.86 23.05 -6.92
CA TRP A 313 8.06 21.82 -6.14
C TRP A 313 9.22 21.92 -5.14
N LYS A 314 10.25 22.70 -5.47
CA LYS A 314 11.46 22.93 -4.65
C LYS A 314 11.16 23.72 -3.38
N ASP A 315 10.08 24.51 -3.37
CA ASP A 315 9.75 25.47 -2.30
C ASP A 315 9.32 24.77 -1.01
N ILE A 316 8.95 23.48 -1.07
CA ILE A 316 8.69 22.68 0.13
C ILE A 316 9.97 22.32 0.87
N TYR A 317 11.14 22.47 0.25
CA TYR A 317 12.44 22.19 0.86
C TYR A 317 13.19 23.50 1.13
N LYS A 318 13.97 23.51 2.21
CA LYS A 318 14.93 24.60 2.45
C LYS A 318 16.20 24.31 1.64
N THR A 319 16.38 24.98 0.50
CA THR A 319 17.45 24.67 -0.47
C THR A 319 18.75 25.44 -0.26
N VAL A 320 18.72 26.53 0.51
CA VAL A 320 19.88 27.38 0.77
C VAL A 320 20.00 27.70 2.26
N GLY A 321 21.24 27.82 2.71
CA GLY A 321 21.57 28.40 4.01
C GLY A 321 23.08 28.45 4.25
N GLU A 322 23.49 29.33 5.17
CA GLU A 322 24.89 29.70 5.38
C GLU A 322 25.66 28.75 6.33
N ASN A 323 24.96 27.93 7.11
CA ASN A 323 25.53 27.09 8.17
C ASN A 323 25.18 25.59 8.01
N GLU A 324 25.90 24.69 8.67
CA GLU A 324 25.49 23.29 8.75
C GLU A 324 24.08 23.16 9.35
N GLY A 325 23.26 22.25 8.81
CA GLY A 325 21.87 22.10 9.23
C GLY A 325 20.88 23.10 8.62
N SER A 326 21.38 24.09 7.87
CA SER A 326 20.55 25.17 7.33
C SER A 326 19.86 24.86 6.00
N TYR A 327 20.13 23.70 5.39
CA TYR A 327 19.43 23.21 4.21
C TYR A 327 18.94 21.77 4.42
N ASP A 328 17.89 21.38 3.71
CA ASP A 328 17.29 20.06 3.78
C ASP A 328 18.05 19.09 2.86
N LYS A 329 18.71 18.07 3.44
CA LYS A 329 19.53 17.12 2.65
C LYS A 329 18.68 16.26 1.71
N ARG A 330 17.37 16.10 1.98
CA ARG A 330 16.48 15.36 1.09
C ARG A 330 16.41 15.99 -0.30
N TYR A 331 16.44 17.31 -0.40
CA TYR A 331 16.39 18.00 -1.69
C TYR A 331 17.50 17.52 -2.64
N TYR A 332 18.76 17.58 -2.20
CA TYR A 332 19.90 17.18 -3.02
C TYR A 332 20.07 15.65 -3.12
N ALA A 333 19.57 14.90 -2.16
CA ALA A 333 19.67 13.44 -2.17
C ALA A 333 18.61 12.78 -3.07
N TRP A 334 17.39 13.29 -3.04
CA TRP A 334 16.21 12.65 -3.64
C TRP A 334 15.82 13.24 -4.98
N PHE A 335 16.39 14.37 -5.35
CA PHE A 335 16.14 15.02 -6.62
C PHE A 335 17.43 15.30 -7.37
N VAL A 336 17.44 14.93 -8.65
CA VAL A 336 18.58 15.15 -9.56
C VAL A 336 18.12 15.83 -10.84
N ILE A 337 19.01 16.62 -11.44
CA ILE A 337 18.78 17.25 -12.74
C ILE A 337 19.47 16.41 -13.81
N LYS A 338 18.76 16.12 -14.90
CA LYS A 338 19.26 15.34 -16.03
C LYS A 338 18.92 15.98 -17.37
N GLU A 339 19.85 15.89 -18.31
CA GLU A 339 19.68 16.41 -19.66
C GLU A 339 19.08 15.36 -20.58
N TYR A 340 17.96 15.68 -21.23
CA TYR A 340 17.35 14.84 -22.26
C TYR A 340 17.07 15.67 -23.51
N SER A 341 17.69 15.30 -24.63
CA SER A 341 17.51 15.97 -25.92
C SER A 341 17.69 17.49 -25.85
N GLY A 342 18.66 17.96 -25.04
CA GLY A 342 18.96 19.38 -24.83
C GLY A 342 18.03 20.13 -23.88
N LYS A 343 17.23 19.41 -23.07
CA LYS A 343 16.40 19.99 -22.00
C LYS A 343 16.73 19.34 -20.65
N SER A 344 16.96 20.18 -19.64
CA SER A 344 17.09 19.74 -18.25
C SER A 344 15.72 19.29 -17.69
N LYS A 345 15.72 18.17 -16.96
CA LYS A 345 14.57 17.66 -16.21
C LYS A 345 14.95 17.38 -14.76
N ASP A 346 14.12 17.82 -13.83
CA ASP A 346 14.19 17.39 -12.44
C ASP A 346 13.59 15.97 -12.31
N ILE A 347 14.26 15.09 -11.58
CA ILE A 347 13.89 13.67 -11.39
C ILE A 347 13.85 13.37 -9.91
N LEU A 348 12.82 12.67 -9.43
CA LEU A 348 12.81 12.08 -8.08
C LEU A 348 13.65 10.78 -8.06
N SER A 349 14.96 10.90 -7.87
CA SER A 349 15.90 9.77 -7.79
C SER A 349 15.68 8.85 -6.59
N LYS A 350 14.86 9.26 -5.62
CA LYS A 350 14.50 8.45 -4.45
C LYS A 350 13.90 7.09 -4.82
N ILE A 351 13.06 7.03 -5.86
CA ILE A 351 12.36 5.82 -6.31
C ILE A 351 12.59 5.52 -7.80
N MET A 352 13.20 6.45 -8.53
CA MET A 352 13.48 6.37 -9.97
C MET A 352 14.99 6.26 -10.20
N ASP A 353 15.38 5.48 -11.21
CA ASP A 353 16.77 5.37 -11.64
C ASP A 353 16.88 5.34 -13.17
N GLU A 354 17.77 6.15 -13.70
CA GLU A 354 17.98 6.29 -15.14
C GLU A 354 18.64 5.09 -15.80
N SER A 355 19.46 4.37 -15.04
CA SER A 355 20.22 3.24 -15.58
C SER A 355 19.31 2.05 -15.84
N ASN A 356 18.19 1.97 -15.11
CA ASN A 356 17.40 0.76 -14.91
C ASN A 356 18.25 -0.51 -14.75
N ASP A 357 19.50 -0.38 -14.30
CA ASP A 357 20.46 -1.47 -14.28
C ASP A 357 20.01 -2.52 -13.27
N ALA A 358 19.55 -3.66 -13.77
CA ALA A 358 19.10 -4.78 -12.94
C ALA A 358 20.27 -5.65 -12.46
N SER A 359 21.52 -5.30 -12.81
CA SER A 359 22.70 -5.97 -12.24
C SER A 359 22.69 -5.85 -10.71
N GLU A 360 23.15 -6.90 -10.04
CA GLU A 360 23.28 -6.89 -8.58
C GLU A 360 24.18 -5.71 -8.19
N TYR A 361 23.57 -4.61 -7.75
CA TYR A 361 24.33 -3.57 -7.09
C TYR A 361 24.98 -4.21 -5.87
N SER A 362 26.30 -4.16 -5.82
CA SER A 362 27.13 -4.68 -4.75
C SER A 362 26.95 -3.95 -3.41
N GLY A 363 25.89 -3.12 -3.27
CA GLY A 363 25.54 -2.35 -2.07
C GLY A 363 24.45 -2.94 -1.18
N GLY A 364 24.07 -4.21 -1.35
CA GLY A 364 23.60 -5.03 -0.22
C GLY A 364 22.15 -4.85 0.29
N ALA A 365 21.21 -4.32 -0.51
CA ALA A 365 19.77 -4.25 -0.18
C ALA A 365 18.89 -4.86 -1.28
N TYR A 366 17.67 -5.31 -0.97
CA TYR A 366 16.77 -5.95 -1.94
C TYR A 366 16.13 -4.95 -2.92
N PHE A 367 15.96 -5.35 -4.18
CA PHE A 367 15.17 -4.57 -5.15
C PHE A 367 13.72 -4.44 -4.70
N GLY A 368 13.12 -3.28 -4.97
CA GLY A 368 11.73 -3.04 -4.59
C GLY A 368 11.48 -1.60 -4.18
N PHE A 369 10.43 -1.41 -3.40
CA PHE A 369 10.07 -0.14 -2.81
C PHE A 369 9.38 -0.35 -1.46
N SER A 370 9.43 0.66 -0.61
CA SER A 370 8.84 0.60 0.73
C SER A 370 7.35 0.90 0.68
N MET A 371 6.55 0.11 1.38
CA MET A 371 5.12 0.37 1.62
C MET A 371 4.91 1.15 2.92
N ILE A 372 5.74 0.87 3.94
CA ILE A 372 5.75 1.58 5.23
C ILE A 372 7.20 1.70 5.72
N ARG A 373 7.55 2.90 6.21
CA ARG A 373 8.86 3.17 6.83
C ARG A 373 8.71 3.79 8.21
N ILE A 374 9.77 3.65 9.00
CA ILE A 374 9.79 4.13 10.38
C ILE A 374 9.47 5.63 10.57
N PRO A 375 9.86 6.58 9.67
CA PRO A 375 9.49 7.98 9.87
C PRO A 375 7.99 8.23 9.96
N GLU A 376 7.16 7.41 9.29
CA GLU A 376 5.71 7.55 9.39
C GLU A 376 5.19 7.31 10.80
N MET A 377 5.76 6.33 11.52
CA MET A 377 5.38 6.06 12.91
C MET A 377 5.71 7.25 13.82
N TYR A 378 6.85 7.90 13.57
CA TYR A 378 7.25 9.11 14.30
C TYR A 378 6.29 10.27 14.04
N TYR A 379 5.81 10.46 12.80
CA TYR A 379 4.81 11.50 12.51
C TYR A 379 3.44 11.19 13.12
N ILE A 380 3.01 9.92 13.13
CA ILE A 380 1.77 9.51 13.81
C ILE A 380 1.88 9.76 15.32
N MET A 381 3.03 9.42 15.91
CA MET A 381 3.31 9.66 17.32
C MET A 381 3.32 11.15 17.66
N ALA A 382 4.04 11.96 16.89
CA ALA A 382 4.11 13.41 17.07
C ALA A 382 2.72 14.05 17.00
N GLU A 383 1.91 13.66 16.01
CA GLU A 383 0.55 14.20 15.88
C GLU A 383 -0.36 13.79 17.05
N ALA A 384 -0.32 12.53 17.47
CA ALA A 384 -1.15 12.06 18.56
C ALA A 384 -0.80 12.71 19.90
N LEU A 385 0.50 12.91 20.18
CA LEU A 385 0.97 13.63 21.37
C LEU A 385 0.57 15.11 21.32
N LEU A 386 0.63 15.74 20.15
CA LEU A 386 0.21 17.12 19.97
C LEU A 386 -1.29 17.29 20.29
N GLU A 387 -2.14 16.36 19.82
CA GLU A 387 -3.58 16.34 20.14
C GLU A 387 -3.85 16.14 21.64
N GLU A 388 -3.04 15.33 22.31
CA GLU A 388 -3.12 15.13 23.77
C GLU A 388 -2.63 16.34 24.58
N GLY A 389 -2.03 17.35 23.93
CA GLY A 389 -1.45 18.53 24.55
C GLY A 389 -0.02 18.33 25.06
N ASP A 390 0.61 17.17 24.79
CA ASP A 390 2.01 16.87 25.12
C ASP A 390 2.95 17.39 24.03
N LYS A 391 3.03 18.72 23.97
CA LYS A 391 3.74 19.45 22.90
C LYS A 391 5.25 19.23 22.91
N GLU A 392 5.82 19.01 24.09
CA GLU A 392 7.26 18.77 24.28
C GLU A 392 7.66 17.45 23.61
N HIS A 393 7.00 16.34 23.98
CA HIS A 393 7.32 15.05 23.37
C HIS A 393 6.87 14.98 21.90
N ALA A 394 5.76 15.63 21.53
CA ALA A 394 5.37 15.76 20.13
C ALA A 394 6.51 16.36 19.28
N ARG A 395 7.15 17.42 19.79
CA ARG A 395 8.32 18.04 19.17
C ARG A 395 9.52 17.09 19.12
N ASP A 396 9.79 16.33 20.18
CA ASP A 396 10.91 15.38 20.19
C ASP A 396 10.80 14.33 19.07
N TYR A 397 9.60 13.78 18.84
CA TYR A 397 9.38 12.82 17.75
C TYR A 397 9.50 13.46 16.36
N LEU A 398 9.03 14.70 16.19
CA LEU A 398 9.24 15.44 14.94
C LEU A 398 10.74 15.72 14.71
N ASP A 399 11.44 16.17 15.75
CA ASP A 399 12.86 16.53 15.71
C ASP A 399 13.77 15.32 15.48
N ALA A 400 13.36 14.13 15.90
CA ALA A 400 14.06 12.89 15.57
C ALA A 400 14.13 12.68 14.04
N VAL A 401 13.04 12.91 13.31
CA VAL A 401 13.03 12.78 11.85
C VAL A 401 13.78 13.94 11.19
N VAL A 402 13.53 15.17 11.65
CA VAL A 402 14.15 16.39 11.08
C VAL A 402 15.68 16.32 11.18
N SER A 403 16.21 15.96 12.37
CA SER A 403 17.65 15.83 12.57
C SER A 403 18.25 14.68 11.73
N ALA A 404 17.53 13.57 11.55
CA ALA A 404 17.94 12.48 10.66
C ALA A 404 18.00 12.89 9.18
N ARG A 405 17.38 14.02 8.78
CA ARG A 405 17.45 14.61 7.43
C ARG A 405 18.41 15.78 7.32
N GLY A 406 19.27 15.97 8.33
CA GLY A 406 20.33 16.97 8.32
C GLY A 406 19.83 18.39 8.51
N MET A 407 18.66 18.54 9.14
CA MET A 407 18.03 19.82 9.42
C MET A 407 18.17 20.16 10.91
N VAL A 408 18.38 21.45 11.24
CA VAL A 408 18.35 21.94 12.64
C VAL A 408 17.01 21.56 13.28
N LYS A 409 16.98 21.16 14.55
CA LYS A 409 15.72 20.79 15.21
C LYS A 409 14.78 22.00 15.40
N PHE A 410 13.48 21.78 15.44
CA PHE A 410 12.50 22.81 15.80
C PHE A 410 12.80 23.39 17.19
N ALA A 411 13.18 22.54 18.15
CA ALA A 411 13.60 22.99 19.48
C ALA A 411 14.76 24.01 19.45
N ASP A 412 15.60 23.98 18.42
CA ASP A 412 16.77 24.86 18.26
C ASP A 412 16.51 26.06 17.32
N ARG A 413 15.40 26.05 16.56
CA ARG A 413 15.04 27.12 15.58
C ARG A 413 14.17 28.20 16.19
N ASP A 414 13.16 27.78 16.93
CA ASP A 414 12.09 28.63 17.44
C ASP A 414 11.83 28.20 18.89
N THR A 415 12.78 28.49 19.79
CA THR A 415 12.77 28.06 21.20
C THR A 415 11.50 28.46 21.96
N ASP A 416 10.82 29.52 21.50
CA ASP A 416 9.62 30.09 22.11
C ASP A 416 8.31 29.68 21.40
N LYS A 417 8.37 28.79 20.40
CA LYS A 417 7.17 28.34 19.66
C LYS A 417 6.95 26.85 19.81
N ASP A 418 5.72 26.50 20.12
CA ASP A 418 5.24 25.14 20.00
C ASP A 418 5.10 24.76 18.52
N ILE A 419 5.40 23.50 18.21
CA ILE A 419 5.10 22.95 16.89
C ILE A 419 3.58 22.86 16.68
N THR A 420 3.17 22.92 15.42
CA THR A 420 1.76 22.81 15.01
C THR A 420 1.54 21.53 14.20
N LEU A 421 0.26 21.19 13.97
CA LEU A 421 -0.09 20.11 13.04
C LEU A 421 0.44 20.39 11.62
N ASP A 422 0.47 21.66 11.21
CA ASP A 422 0.99 22.03 9.89
C ASP A 422 2.50 21.82 9.80
N ASP A 423 3.26 22.02 10.88
CA ASP A 423 4.69 21.69 10.91
C ASP A 423 4.93 20.19 10.69
N ILE A 424 4.16 19.35 11.40
CA ILE A 424 4.20 17.89 11.25
C ILE A 424 3.82 17.48 9.82
N MET A 425 2.73 18.04 9.28
CA MET A 425 2.24 17.74 7.93
C MET A 425 3.22 18.18 6.85
N ASN A 426 3.88 19.33 7.02
CA ASN A 426 4.89 19.82 6.09
C ASN A 426 6.13 18.90 6.08
N GLU A 427 6.62 18.47 7.23
CA GLU A 427 7.72 17.50 7.30
C GLU A 427 7.31 16.13 6.74
N ARG A 428 6.09 15.69 7.01
CA ARG A 428 5.52 14.44 6.47
C ARG A 428 5.41 14.48 4.94
N ARG A 429 5.00 15.61 4.34
CA ARG A 429 4.97 15.80 2.89
C ARG A 429 6.37 15.66 2.27
N LYS A 430 7.36 16.35 2.85
CA LYS A 430 8.75 16.27 2.39
C LYS A 430 9.27 14.83 2.46
N GLU A 431 9.04 14.17 3.60
CA GLU A 431 9.53 12.83 3.85
C GLU A 431 8.89 11.77 2.94
N LEU A 432 7.59 11.86 2.68
CA LEU A 432 6.82 10.86 1.93
C LEU A 432 6.61 11.22 0.45
N PHE A 433 7.34 12.22 -0.07
CA PHE A 433 7.31 12.56 -1.49
C PHE A 433 7.71 11.33 -2.33
N GLY A 434 6.85 10.95 -3.28
CA GLY A 434 6.99 9.75 -4.12
C GLY A 434 6.53 8.44 -3.50
N GLU A 435 5.98 8.45 -2.28
CA GLU A 435 5.51 7.23 -1.60
C GLU A 435 3.97 7.14 -1.55
N GLY A 436 3.27 8.05 -2.24
CA GLY A 436 1.84 7.99 -2.46
C GLY A 436 0.99 8.23 -1.22
N GLN A 437 1.56 8.83 -0.17
CA GLN A 437 0.84 9.03 1.10
C GLN A 437 0.24 10.43 1.26
N TRP A 438 0.76 11.43 0.54
CA TRP A 438 0.40 12.83 0.78
C TRP A 438 -1.09 13.12 0.52
N TRP A 439 -1.68 12.58 -0.54
CA TRP A 439 -3.10 12.76 -0.83
C TRP A 439 -4.01 12.23 0.29
N PHE A 440 -3.66 11.09 0.90
CA PHE A 440 -4.41 10.55 2.03
C PHE A 440 -4.27 11.42 3.29
N CYS A 441 -3.12 12.07 3.49
CA CYS A 441 -2.93 13.05 4.56
C CYS A 441 -3.88 14.24 4.40
N LEU A 442 -4.01 14.75 3.18
CA LEU A 442 -4.94 15.83 2.84
C LEU A 442 -6.39 15.40 3.01
N LYS A 443 -6.75 14.18 2.55
CA LYS A 443 -8.09 13.58 2.67
C LYS A 443 -8.57 13.50 4.12
N ARG A 444 -7.74 12.97 5.01
CA ARG A 444 -8.09 12.78 6.43
C ARG A 444 -8.55 14.09 7.10
N LEU A 445 -7.90 15.19 6.72
CA LEU A 445 -8.13 16.52 7.25
C LEU A 445 -9.07 17.37 6.38
N ASN A 446 -9.63 16.80 5.31
CA ASN A 446 -10.42 17.48 4.28
C ASN A 446 -9.79 18.82 3.84
N ARG A 447 -8.47 18.84 3.61
CA ARG A 447 -7.72 20.07 3.27
C ARG A 447 -8.10 20.59 1.88
N ASP A 448 -7.90 21.87 1.65
CA ASP A 448 -7.92 22.43 0.30
C ASP A 448 -6.68 21.99 -0.48
N VAL A 449 -6.80 21.87 -1.80
CA VAL A 449 -5.70 21.44 -2.68
C VAL A 449 -5.44 22.51 -3.73
N TYR A 450 -4.20 22.99 -3.80
CA TYR A 450 -3.76 23.80 -4.93
C TYR A 450 -3.51 22.90 -6.14
N VAL A 451 -4.31 23.07 -7.19
CA VAL A 451 -4.25 22.25 -8.40
C VAL A 451 -3.48 23.00 -9.48
N HIS A 452 -2.24 22.56 -9.73
CA HIS A 452 -1.32 23.24 -10.65
C HIS A 452 -1.89 23.36 -12.07
N ALA A 453 -2.55 22.32 -12.56
CA ALA A 453 -3.12 22.30 -13.91
C ALA A 453 -4.29 23.28 -14.11
N LEU A 454 -4.87 23.79 -13.02
CA LEU A 454 -5.97 24.76 -13.02
C LEU A 454 -5.54 26.14 -12.53
N ASP A 455 -4.32 26.29 -12.02
CA ASP A 455 -3.82 27.46 -11.30
C ASP A 455 -4.82 27.97 -10.24
N ALA A 456 -5.41 27.03 -9.50
CA ALA A 456 -6.50 27.33 -8.58
C ALA A 456 -6.47 26.42 -7.36
N THR A 457 -6.95 26.94 -6.23
CA THR A 457 -7.19 26.14 -5.02
C THR A 457 -8.61 25.59 -5.05
N LEU A 458 -8.74 24.26 -5.06
CA LEU A 458 -10.01 23.59 -4.93
C LEU A 458 -10.31 23.31 -3.45
N LYS A 459 -11.57 23.52 -3.05
CA LYS A 459 -12.02 23.28 -1.67
C LYS A 459 -12.10 21.79 -1.36
N GLY A 460 -11.55 21.40 -0.21
CA GLY A 460 -11.61 20.02 0.28
C GLY A 460 -13.05 19.51 0.31
N SER A 461 -13.29 18.37 -0.34
CA SER A 461 -14.61 17.73 -0.39
C SER A 461 -14.50 16.26 -0.77
N ASP A 462 -15.56 15.50 -0.52
CA ASP A 462 -15.66 14.09 -0.92
C ASP A 462 -15.43 13.88 -2.42
N ARG A 463 -15.84 14.84 -3.27
CA ARG A 463 -15.60 14.81 -4.72
C ARG A 463 -14.12 14.76 -5.08
N ILE A 464 -13.28 15.50 -4.34
CA ILE A 464 -11.84 15.53 -4.55
C ILE A 464 -11.18 14.28 -3.97
N TYR A 465 -11.69 13.83 -2.83
CA TYR A 465 -11.06 12.80 -2.01
C TYR A 465 -11.62 11.38 -2.20
N THR A 466 -12.53 11.18 -3.14
CA THR A 466 -13.14 9.88 -3.41
C THR A 466 -13.05 9.59 -4.91
N LEU A 467 -12.35 8.52 -5.25
CA LEU A 467 -12.33 8.03 -6.62
C LEU A 467 -13.67 7.34 -6.92
N PRO A 468 -14.23 7.53 -8.13
CA PRO A 468 -15.45 6.84 -8.50
C PRO A 468 -15.23 5.34 -8.62
N LEU A 469 -16.24 4.57 -8.21
CA LEU A 469 -16.30 3.15 -8.51
C LEU A 469 -16.32 2.89 -10.03
N PRO A 470 -15.80 1.74 -10.50
CA PRO A 470 -15.99 1.30 -11.88
C PRO A 470 -17.48 1.27 -12.23
N THR A 471 -17.81 1.66 -13.47
CA THR A 471 -19.19 1.70 -13.97
C THR A 471 -19.90 0.35 -13.85
N ASP A 472 -19.16 -0.73 -14.08
CA ASP A 472 -19.67 -2.10 -14.13
C ASP A 472 -20.08 -2.64 -12.73
N GLU A 473 -19.76 -1.90 -11.67
CA GLU A 473 -20.22 -2.17 -10.29
C GLU A 473 -21.46 -1.35 -9.91
N LEU A 474 -21.81 -0.32 -10.70
CA LEU A 474 -22.97 0.54 -10.48
C LEU A 474 -24.18 0.09 -11.31
N ASP A 475 -23.95 -0.66 -12.38
CA ASP A 475 -25.01 -1.25 -13.18
C ASP A 475 -25.59 -2.49 -12.47
N PRO A 476 -26.93 -2.60 -12.32
CA PRO A 476 -27.54 -3.81 -11.78
C PRO A 476 -27.25 -5.00 -12.70
N ARG A 477 -26.50 -5.99 -12.16
CA ARG A 477 -26.21 -7.25 -12.85
C ARG A 477 -27.42 -8.16 -12.95
#